data_AF-A0A351IY31-F1
#
_entry.id   AF-A0A351IY31-F1
#
_cell.length_a   1.000
_cell.length_b   1.000
_cell.length_c   1.000
_cell.angle_alpha   90.00
_cell.angle_beta   90.00
_cell.angle_gamma   90.00
#
_symmetry.space_group_name_H-M   'P 1'
#
loop_
_entity.id
_entity.type
_entity.pdbx_description
1 polymer ?
#
loop_
_entity_poly.entity_id
_entity_poly.type
_entity_poly.pdbx_seq_one_letter_code
_entity_poly.pdbx_strand_id
1 'polypeptide(L)'
;DYYQPEAYVPGKDLYIEKDAAINEEIDKLRHSATCAVMERKDVVVVSSVSCIYNLGNPAEYRDMVISLRPGMAMPRKTLLRRLVEIQYERNDVSFTRNHFRVRGDVVDIFPANNTDTGIRVEFFGDEIDSIQEIYALTGVVKAGLNHAVIYPASHYVTSPEKREEALMQIHLELEKL
;
A
#
# COMPACT_ATOMS: atom_id res chain seq x y z
N ASP A 1 4.54 -10.41 -16.07
CA ASP A 1 5.75 -10.45 -15.22
C ASP A 1 6.90 -11.08 -15.97
N TYR A 2 8.09 -10.52 -15.79
CA TYR A 2 9.37 -11.12 -16.13
C TYR A 2 10.18 -11.22 -14.83
N TYR A 3 10.89 -12.33 -14.62
CA TYR A 3 11.71 -12.52 -13.43
C TYR A 3 12.95 -13.35 -13.74
N GLN A 4 14.10 -12.77 -13.48
CA GLN A 4 15.41 -13.40 -13.46
C GLN A 4 15.93 -13.35 -12.01
N PRO A 5 16.15 -14.50 -11.36
CA PRO A 5 16.73 -14.52 -10.03
C PRO A 5 18.20 -14.12 -10.06
N GLU A 6 18.66 -13.57 -8.95
CA GLU A 6 20.09 -13.44 -8.70
C GLU A 6 20.72 -14.83 -8.58
N ALA A 7 21.85 -15.05 -9.26
CA ALA A 7 22.55 -16.32 -9.23
C ALA A 7 24.05 -16.16 -9.48
N TYR A 8 24.84 -17.02 -8.86
CA TYR A 8 26.26 -17.19 -9.20
C TYR A 8 26.47 -18.57 -9.82
N VAL A 9 27.13 -18.63 -10.98
CA VAL A 9 27.42 -19.86 -11.73
C VAL A 9 28.92 -20.17 -11.63
N PRO A 10 29.34 -21.06 -10.71
CA PRO A 10 30.76 -21.25 -10.40
C PRO A 10 31.58 -21.75 -11.58
N GLY A 11 31.02 -22.65 -12.39
CA GLY A 11 31.73 -23.23 -13.54
C GLY A 11 32.07 -22.24 -14.66
N LYS A 12 31.50 -21.03 -14.61
CA LYS A 12 31.77 -19.96 -15.58
C LYS A 12 32.29 -18.68 -14.91
N ASP A 13 32.46 -18.70 -13.59
CA ASP A 13 32.71 -17.52 -12.76
C ASP A 13 31.79 -16.34 -13.15
N LEU A 14 30.49 -16.64 -13.30
CA LEU A 14 29.51 -15.68 -13.80
C LEU A 14 28.51 -15.34 -12.70
N TYR A 15 28.47 -14.07 -12.33
CA TYR A 15 27.39 -13.50 -11.53
C TYR A 15 26.28 -12.98 -12.46
N ILE A 16 25.04 -13.35 -12.15
CA ILE A 16 23.83 -12.96 -12.86
C ILE A 16 23.01 -12.11 -11.89
N GLU A 17 22.87 -10.83 -12.23
CA GLU A 17 22.06 -9.89 -11.46
C GLU A 17 20.58 -10.24 -11.53
N LYS A 18 19.86 -9.89 -10.45
CA LYS A 18 18.40 -9.94 -10.43
C LYS A 18 17.85 -8.91 -11.41
N ASP A 19 16.93 -9.35 -12.27
CA ASP A 19 16.15 -8.46 -13.12
C ASP A 19 14.68 -8.87 -13.08
N ALA A 20 13.77 -7.91 -13.03
CA ALA A 20 12.35 -8.20 -12.92
C ALA A 20 11.49 -7.06 -13.47
N ALA A 21 10.36 -7.43 -14.07
CA ALA A 21 9.31 -6.49 -14.46
C ALA A 21 7.98 -6.92 -13.83
N ILE A 22 7.40 -6.01 -13.04
CA ILE A 22 6.14 -6.22 -12.33
C ILE A 22 4.98 -5.75 -13.22
N ASN A 23 3.94 -6.58 -13.34
CA ASN A 23 2.69 -6.23 -13.95
C ASN A 23 1.75 -5.63 -12.90
N GLU A 24 1.45 -4.35 -13.07
CA GLU A 24 0.56 -3.55 -12.20
C GLU A 24 -0.83 -4.18 -12.01
N GLU A 25 -1.37 -4.84 -13.03
CA GLU A 25 -2.68 -5.48 -12.95
C GLU A 25 -2.66 -6.72 -12.05
N ILE A 26 -1.59 -7.51 -12.14
CA ILE A 26 -1.39 -8.69 -11.27
C ILE A 26 -1.19 -8.23 -9.83
N ASP A 27 -0.34 -7.23 -9.59
CA ASP A 27 -0.09 -6.68 -8.25
C ASP A 27 -1.37 -6.15 -7.59
N LYS A 28 -2.18 -5.39 -8.35
CA LYS A 28 -3.52 -4.96 -7.92
C LYS A 28 -4.41 -6.14 -7.52
N LEU A 29 -4.46 -7.21 -8.33
CA LEU A 29 -5.27 -8.39 -8.01
C LEU A 29 -4.80 -9.08 -6.72
N ARG A 30 -3.48 -9.09 -6.46
CA ARG A 30 -2.93 -9.59 -5.19
C ARG A 30 -3.39 -8.75 -4.01
N HIS A 31 -3.33 -7.42 -4.12
CA HIS A 31 -3.85 -6.51 -3.09
C HIS A 31 -5.35 -6.71 -2.86
N SER A 32 -6.14 -6.83 -3.93
CA SER A 32 -7.57 -7.11 -3.84
C SER A 32 -7.86 -8.41 -3.09
N ALA A 33 -7.13 -9.49 -3.41
CA ALA A 33 -7.27 -10.78 -2.74
C ALA A 33 -6.93 -10.71 -1.24
N THR A 34 -5.80 -10.09 -0.87
CA THR A 34 -5.40 -9.98 0.54
C THR A 34 -6.36 -9.11 1.34
N CYS A 35 -6.83 -7.99 0.77
CA CYS A 35 -7.79 -7.12 1.44
C CYS A 35 -9.12 -7.87 1.65
N ALA A 36 -9.63 -8.54 0.62
CA ALA A 36 -10.89 -9.27 0.71
C ALA A 36 -10.87 -10.34 1.81
N VAL A 37 -9.81 -11.16 1.87
CA VAL A 37 -9.65 -12.21 2.90
C VAL A 37 -9.58 -11.63 4.32
N MET A 38 -9.10 -10.39 4.47
CA MET A 38 -9.07 -9.72 5.77
C MET A 38 -10.42 -9.11 6.17
N GLU A 39 -11.21 -8.65 5.22
CA GLU A 39 -12.48 -7.95 5.49
C GLU A 39 -13.67 -8.89 5.72
N ARG A 40 -13.73 -10.01 4.99
CA ARG A 40 -14.92 -10.86 4.95
C ARG A 40 -14.58 -12.34 4.86
N LYS A 41 -15.52 -13.19 5.25
CA LYS A 41 -15.32 -14.66 5.29
C LYS A 41 -15.74 -15.37 4.01
N ASP A 42 -16.57 -14.74 3.20
CA ASP A 42 -17.11 -15.25 1.95
C ASP A 42 -16.22 -14.85 0.77
N VAL A 43 -14.98 -15.35 0.79
CA VAL A 43 -13.95 -15.09 -0.23
C VAL A 43 -13.42 -16.40 -0.77
N VAL A 44 -13.31 -16.48 -2.10
CA VAL A 44 -12.61 -17.55 -2.80
C VAL A 44 -11.45 -16.92 -3.58
N VAL A 45 -10.22 -17.35 -3.29
CA VAL A 45 -9.02 -16.90 -4.00
C VAL A 45 -8.50 -18.03 -4.87
N VAL A 46 -8.41 -17.80 -6.18
CA VAL A 46 -7.71 -18.69 -7.10
C VAL A 46 -6.27 -18.21 -7.20
N SER A 47 -5.31 -19.07 -6.85
CA SER A 47 -3.89 -18.71 -6.81
C SER A 47 -3.01 -19.76 -7.45
N SER A 48 -1.84 -19.33 -7.93
CA SER A 48 -0.75 -20.23 -8.33
C SER A 48 0.04 -20.68 -7.10
N VAL A 49 1.18 -21.36 -7.32
CA VAL A 49 2.15 -21.63 -6.26
C VAL A 49 2.68 -20.38 -5.56
N SER A 50 2.38 -19.17 -6.04
CA SER A 50 2.71 -17.94 -5.34
C SER A 50 2.12 -17.88 -3.91
N CYS A 51 1.04 -18.62 -3.63
CA CYS A 51 0.43 -18.66 -2.28
C CYS A 51 1.31 -19.29 -1.19
N ILE A 52 2.37 -20.03 -1.56
CA ILE A 52 3.34 -20.60 -0.61
C ILE A 52 4.59 -19.75 -0.45
N TYR A 53 4.70 -18.63 -1.18
CA TYR A 53 5.81 -17.68 -1.01
C TYR A 53 5.51 -16.68 0.11
N ASN A 54 6.58 -16.18 0.72
CA ASN A 54 6.49 -15.27 1.86
C ASN A 54 5.74 -13.99 1.51
N LEU A 55 4.88 -13.58 2.42
CA LEU A 55 4.22 -12.28 2.44
C LEU A 55 4.55 -11.61 3.79
N GLY A 56 4.39 -10.29 3.88
CA GLY A 56 4.52 -9.60 5.16
C GLY A 56 3.56 -10.15 6.22
N ASN A 57 3.89 -9.91 7.49
CA ASN A 57 3.11 -10.40 8.61
C ASN A 57 1.66 -9.86 8.53
N PRO A 58 0.63 -10.74 8.48
CA PRO A 58 -0.75 -10.31 8.38
C PRO A 58 -1.22 -9.41 9.53
N ALA A 59 -0.65 -9.57 10.73
CA ALA A 59 -0.97 -8.72 11.88
C ALA A 59 -0.44 -7.30 11.65
N GLU A 60 0.81 -7.15 11.21
CA GLU A 60 1.41 -5.84 10.91
C GLU A 60 0.69 -5.14 9.77
N TYR A 61 0.34 -5.89 8.72
CA TYR A 61 -0.42 -5.35 7.61
C TYR A 61 -1.77 -4.78 8.06
N ARG A 62 -2.45 -5.45 9.01
CA ARG A 62 -3.71 -4.97 9.60
C ARG A 62 -3.51 -3.76 10.49
N ASP A 63 -2.48 -3.75 11.33
CA ASP A 63 -2.22 -2.65 12.27
C ASP A 63 -1.85 -1.34 11.54
N MET A 64 -1.29 -1.46 10.34
CA MET A 64 -0.93 -0.32 9.50
C MET A 64 -2.12 0.27 8.72
N VAL A 65 -3.29 -0.39 8.71
CA VAL A 65 -4.47 0.11 8.01
C VAL A 65 -4.93 1.48 8.55
N ILE A 66 -5.29 2.39 7.63
CA ILE A 66 -5.85 3.68 7.99
C ILE A 66 -7.37 3.61 7.86
N SER A 67 -8.07 3.65 8.99
CA SER A 67 -9.52 3.76 9.04
C SER A 67 -9.93 5.23 9.13
N LEU A 68 -10.85 5.66 8.25
CA LEU A 68 -11.35 7.02 8.14
C LEU A 68 -12.87 7.04 8.30
N ARG A 69 -13.39 7.97 9.12
CA ARG A 69 -14.83 8.19 9.31
C ARG A 69 -15.12 9.68 9.33
N PRO A 70 -16.25 10.15 8.77
CA PRO A 70 -16.72 11.52 9.01
C PRO A 70 -16.85 11.77 10.52
N GLY A 71 -16.51 12.97 10.97
CA GLY A 71 -16.49 13.38 12.38
C GLY A 71 -15.23 12.98 13.15
N MET A 72 -14.26 12.31 12.51
CA MET A 72 -13.02 11.91 13.16
C MET A 72 -12.07 13.10 13.31
N ALA A 73 -11.66 13.39 14.55
CA ALA A 73 -10.59 14.34 14.85
C ALA A 73 -9.24 13.78 14.37
N MET A 74 -8.87 14.12 13.14
CA MET A 74 -7.62 13.73 12.51
C MET A 74 -7.08 14.94 11.75
N PRO A 75 -6.00 15.59 12.22
CA PRO A 75 -5.36 16.65 11.47
C PRO A 75 -4.92 16.15 10.10
N ARG A 76 -5.10 16.95 9.05
CA ARG A 76 -4.71 16.58 7.67
C ARG A 76 -3.26 16.09 7.61
N LYS A 77 -2.33 16.78 8.27
CA LYS A 77 -0.91 16.40 8.32
C LYS A 77 -0.69 14.99 8.88
N THR A 78 -1.50 14.57 9.84
CA THR A 78 -1.46 13.22 10.41
C THR A 78 -1.87 12.19 9.37
N LEU A 79 -2.93 12.44 8.61
CA LEU A 79 -3.33 11.55 7.51
C LEU A 79 -2.20 11.41 6.47
N LEU A 80 -1.61 12.53 6.02
CA LEU A 80 -0.53 12.50 5.03
C LEU A 80 0.68 11.70 5.52
N ARG A 81 1.08 11.89 6.79
CA ARG A 81 2.19 11.12 7.38
C ARG A 81 1.88 9.63 7.40
N ARG A 82 0.68 9.25 7.85
CA ARG A 82 0.26 7.85 7.88
C ARG A 82 0.21 7.23 6.48
N LEU A 83 -0.24 7.97 5.46
CA LEU A 83 -0.22 7.50 4.07
C LEU A 83 1.19 7.17 3.58
N VAL A 84 2.17 8.02 3.90
CA VAL A 84 3.59 7.76 3.59
C VAL A 84 4.12 6.56 4.36
N GLU A 85 3.77 6.41 5.64
CA GLU A 85 4.15 5.25 6.47
C GLU A 85 3.66 3.93 5.86
N ILE A 86 2.54 3.95 5.13
CA ILE A 86 1.98 2.77 4.44
C ILE A 86 2.34 2.71 2.95
N GLN A 87 3.44 3.36 2.56
CA GLN A 87 4.06 3.36 1.23
C GLN A 87 3.24 4.03 0.12
N TYR A 88 2.38 5.00 0.44
CA TYR A 88 1.78 5.85 -0.59
C TYR A 88 2.68 7.04 -0.89
N GLU A 89 2.71 7.43 -2.16
CA GLU A 89 3.49 8.55 -2.64
C GLU A 89 2.61 9.77 -2.93
N ARG A 90 3.12 10.96 -2.63
CA ARG A 90 2.41 12.18 -3.01
C ARG A 90 2.67 12.49 -4.48
N ASN A 91 1.61 12.58 -5.28
CA ASN A 91 1.69 12.98 -6.68
C ASN A 91 0.51 13.88 -7.05
N ASP A 92 0.76 15.19 -7.04
CA ASP A 92 -0.26 16.20 -7.35
C ASP A 92 -0.52 16.34 -8.86
N VAL A 93 0.33 15.76 -9.71
CA VAL A 93 0.26 15.85 -11.18
C VAL A 93 -0.56 14.70 -11.76
N SER A 94 -0.25 13.46 -11.37
CA SER A 94 -0.86 12.25 -11.89
C SER A 94 -1.53 11.46 -10.78
N PHE A 95 -2.84 11.31 -10.86
CA PHE A 95 -3.61 10.56 -9.87
C PHE A 95 -3.71 9.09 -10.28
N THR A 96 -2.72 8.32 -9.86
CA THR A 96 -2.55 6.89 -10.17
C THR A 96 -2.54 6.07 -8.89
N ARG A 97 -2.66 4.75 -9.02
CA ARG A 97 -2.65 3.79 -7.90
C ARG A 97 -1.44 4.03 -6.97
N ASN A 98 -1.64 3.79 -5.67
CA ASN A 98 -0.64 3.99 -4.62
C ASN A 98 -0.21 5.44 -4.39
N HIS A 99 -0.93 6.40 -4.97
CA HIS A 99 -0.64 7.82 -4.77
C HIS A 99 -1.79 8.55 -4.07
N PHE A 100 -1.44 9.67 -3.45
CA PHE A 100 -2.40 10.67 -3.00
C PHE A 100 -2.01 12.06 -3.49
N ARG A 101 -2.98 12.97 -3.53
CA ARG A 101 -2.78 14.38 -3.87
C ARG A 101 -3.54 15.28 -2.93
N VAL A 102 -3.08 16.52 -2.80
CA VAL A 102 -3.66 17.49 -1.87
C VAL A 102 -4.10 18.75 -2.62
N ARG A 103 -5.33 19.18 -2.40
CA ARG A 103 -5.89 20.43 -2.97
C ARG A 103 -6.65 21.19 -1.89
N GLY A 104 -6.00 22.18 -1.28
CA GLY A 104 -6.57 22.88 -0.14
C GLY A 104 -6.89 21.89 0.98
N ASP A 105 -8.15 21.86 1.40
CA ASP A 105 -8.63 20.98 2.48
C ASP A 105 -9.13 19.62 1.99
N VAL A 106 -8.82 19.27 0.74
CA VAL A 106 -9.18 17.99 0.14
C VAL A 106 -7.94 17.12 -0.05
N VAL A 107 -8.03 15.87 0.39
CA VAL A 107 -7.03 14.82 0.11
C VAL A 107 -7.69 13.74 -0.74
N ASP A 108 -7.25 13.59 -1.98
CA ASP A 108 -7.65 12.46 -2.83
C ASP A 108 -6.61 11.35 -2.69
N ILE A 109 -7.04 10.12 -2.45
CA ILE A 109 -6.21 8.93 -2.25
C ILE A 109 -6.63 7.89 -3.29
N PHE A 110 -5.70 7.28 -4.00
CA PHE A 110 -5.97 6.17 -4.91
C PHE A 110 -5.54 4.84 -4.26
N PRO A 111 -6.48 4.05 -3.71
CA PRO A 111 -6.16 2.83 -2.98
C PRO A 111 -5.46 1.76 -3.83
N ALA A 112 -4.57 0.99 -3.20
CA ALA A 112 -3.82 -0.09 -3.85
C ALA A 112 -4.66 -1.24 -4.41
N ASN A 113 -5.87 -1.43 -3.87
CA ASN A 113 -6.79 -2.52 -4.20
C ASN A 113 -7.88 -2.14 -5.22
N ASN A 114 -7.97 -0.87 -5.64
CA ASN A 114 -9.00 -0.37 -6.55
C ASN A 114 -8.46 -0.13 -7.97
N THR A 115 -9.38 -0.07 -8.94
CA THR A 115 -9.02 0.02 -10.36
C THR A 115 -9.40 1.36 -11.00
N ASP A 116 -10.53 1.92 -10.63
CA ASP A 116 -11.17 3.06 -11.29
C ASP A 116 -11.65 4.14 -10.31
N THR A 117 -11.68 3.84 -9.01
CA THR A 117 -12.15 4.76 -7.98
C THR A 117 -11.09 5.06 -6.92
N GLY A 118 -11.09 6.32 -6.50
CA GLY A 118 -10.32 6.84 -5.38
C GLY A 118 -11.22 7.25 -4.22
N ILE A 119 -10.60 7.57 -3.10
CA ILE A 119 -11.24 8.09 -1.90
C ILE A 119 -10.89 9.57 -1.77
N ARG A 120 -11.90 10.43 -1.74
CA ARG A 120 -11.78 11.85 -1.42
C ARG A 120 -12.12 12.06 0.05
N VAL A 121 -11.23 12.71 0.77
CA VAL A 121 -11.39 13.09 2.18
C VAL A 121 -11.37 14.61 2.25
N GLU A 122 -12.48 15.19 2.70
CA GLU A 122 -12.62 16.64 2.89
C GLU A 122 -12.48 16.96 4.38
N PHE A 123 -11.71 18.00 4.69
CA PHE A 123 -11.41 18.42 6.05
C PHE A 123 -12.09 19.74 6.40
N PHE A 124 -12.50 19.88 7.65
CA PHE A 124 -12.87 21.14 8.27
C PHE A 124 -11.96 21.38 9.47
N GLY A 125 -10.89 22.14 9.26
CA GLY A 125 -9.82 22.27 10.27
C GLY A 125 -9.08 20.95 10.49
N ASP A 126 -9.17 20.41 11.72
CA ASP A 126 -8.53 19.16 12.14
C ASP A 126 -9.51 17.97 12.22
N GLU A 127 -10.68 18.10 11.61
CA GLU A 127 -11.73 17.08 11.57
C GLU A 127 -12.04 16.66 10.13
N ILE A 128 -12.33 15.37 9.93
CA ILE A 128 -12.83 14.85 8.65
C ILE A 128 -14.30 15.24 8.52
N ASP A 129 -14.62 16.13 7.60
CA ASP A 129 -15.98 16.60 7.33
C ASP A 129 -16.76 15.58 6.50
N SER A 130 -16.19 15.16 5.37
CA SER A 130 -16.85 14.22 4.44
C SER A 130 -15.87 13.23 3.82
N ILE A 131 -16.38 12.05 3.47
CA ILE A 131 -15.63 11.04 2.70
C ILE A 131 -16.48 10.65 1.49
N GLN A 132 -15.85 10.61 0.33
CA GLN A 132 -16.52 10.33 -0.94
C GLN A 132 -15.71 9.33 -1.76
N GLU A 133 -16.39 8.41 -2.44
CA GLU A 133 -15.82 7.65 -3.54
C GLU A 133 -15.87 8.50 -4.82
N ILE A 134 -14.75 8.64 -5.51
CA ILE A 134 -14.64 9.42 -6.75
C ILE A 134 -14.10 8.55 -7.89
N TYR A 135 -14.50 8.81 -9.12
CA TYR A 135 -13.82 8.22 -10.27
C TYR A 135 -12.42 8.82 -10.42
N ALA A 136 -11.38 7.99 -10.51
CA ALA A 136 -10.00 8.45 -10.51
C ALA A 136 -9.65 9.31 -11.75
N LEU A 137 -10.22 8.96 -12.91
CA LEU A 137 -9.96 9.66 -14.17
C LEU A 137 -10.64 11.03 -14.25
N THR A 138 -11.88 11.13 -13.78
CA THR A 138 -12.72 12.32 -13.95
C THR A 138 -12.83 13.18 -12.69
N GLY A 139 -12.57 12.61 -11.51
CA GLY A 139 -12.76 13.25 -10.21
C GLY A 139 -14.23 13.44 -9.83
N VAL A 140 -15.17 12.91 -10.62
CA VAL A 140 -16.61 12.98 -10.35
C VAL A 140 -16.95 12.10 -9.15
N VAL A 141 -17.78 12.62 -8.26
CA VAL A 141 -18.28 11.90 -7.10
C VAL A 141 -19.19 10.77 -7.54
N LYS A 142 -18.88 9.56 -7.08
CA LYS A 142 -19.67 8.36 -7.30
C LYS A 142 -20.63 8.11 -6.15
N ALA A 143 -20.16 8.23 -4.91
CA ALA A 143 -20.96 8.02 -3.70
C ALA A 143 -20.34 8.69 -2.47
N GLY A 144 -21.16 9.00 -1.46
CA GLY A 144 -20.69 9.35 -0.12
C GLY A 144 -20.43 8.09 0.71
N LEU A 145 -19.40 8.13 1.56
CA LEU A 145 -18.99 7.01 2.41
C LEU A 145 -19.02 7.42 3.89
N ASN A 146 -19.62 6.58 4.73
CA ASN A 146 -19.60 6.75 6.19
C ASN A 146 -18.35 6.16 6.85
N HIS A 147 -17.59 5.38 6.09
CA HIS A 147 -16.36 4.72 6.52
C HIS A 147 -15.54 4.36 5.29
N ALA A 148 -14.23 4.63 5.35
CA ALA A 148 -13.28 4.20 4.34
C ALA A 148 -12.05 3.58 5.02
N VAL A 149 -11.48 2.59 4.37
CA VAL A 149 -10.31 1.84 4.86
C VAL A 149 -9.24 1.90 3.79
N ILE A 150 -8.07 2.41 4.15
CA ILE A 150 -6.92 2.50 3.26
C ILE A 150 -5.88 1.46 3.71
N TYR A 151 -5.67 0.46 2.85
CA TYR A 151 -4.67 -0.57 3.05
C TYR A 151 -3.29 -0.12 2.57
N PRO A 152 -2.21 -0.67 3.15
CA PRO A 152 -0.86 -0.40 2.66
C PRO A 152 -0.67 -0.72 1.18
N ALA A 153 0.12 0.12 0.50
CA ALA A 153 0.44 0.03 -0.91
C ALA A 153 1.44 -1.09 -1.26
N SER A 154 1.96 -1.77 -0.24
CA SER A 154 2.87 -2.92 -0.37
C SER A 154 2.54 -3.96 0.68
N HIS A 155 2.68 -5.23 0.31
CA HIS A 155 2.55 -6.35 1.25
C HIS A 155 3.74 -6.51 2.20
N TYR A 156 4.83 -5.78 1.99
CA TYR A 156 6.07 -5.85 2.79
C TYR A 156 6.31 -4.56 3.57
N VAL A 157 5.25 -3.98 4.13
CA VAL A 157 5.37 -2.86 5.06
C VAL A 157 5.89 -3.33 6.41
N THR A 158 6.69 -2.48 7.07
CA THR A 158 7.32 -2.75 8.36
C THR A 158 7.42 -1.43 9.13
N SER A 159 7.28 -1.47 10.46
CA SER A 159 7.38 -0.26 11.28
C SER A 159 8.80 0.32 11.28
N PRO A 160 8.95 1.64 11.48
CA PRO A 160 10.26 2.26 11.60
C PRO A 160 11.12 1.64 12.70
N GLU A 161 10.55 1.28 13.86
CA GLU A 161 11.31 0.69 14.97
C GLU A 161 11.90 -0.67 14.57
N LYS A 162 11.08 -1.55 13.97
CA LYS A 162 11.53 -2.87 13.50
C LYS A 162 12.60 -2.76 12.41
N ARG A 163 12.50 -1.75 11.55
CA ARG A 163 13.52 -1.49 10.53
C ARG A 163 14.85 -1.13 11.17
N GLU A 164 14.87 -0.27 12.18
CA GLU A 164 16.09 0.13 12.89
C GLU A 164 16.72 -1.05 13.64
N GLU A 165 15.91 -1.84 14.34
CA GLU A 165 16.36 -3.08 15.00
C GLU A 165 16.98 -4.06 13.99
N ALA A 166 16.33 -4.28 12.84
CA ALA A 166 16.82 -5.16 11.79
C ALA A 166 18.14 -4.67 11.20
N LEU A 167 18.28 -3.37 10.94
CA LEU A 167 19.53 -2.78 10.45
C LEU A 167 20.69 -2.99 11.43
N MET A 168 20.43 -2.85 12.73
CA MET A 168 21.43 -3.12 13.77
C MET A 168 21.85 -4.60 13.76
N GLN A 169 20.89 -5.53 13.65
CA GLN A 169 21.21 -6.96 13.60
C GLN A 169 22.00 -7.34 12.35
N ILE A 170 21.63 -6.81 11.17
CA ILE A 170 22.36 -7.03 9.92
C ILE A 170 23.81 -6.53 10.05
N HIS A 171 24.01 -5.36 10.66
CA HIS A 171 25.36 -4.82 10.86
C HIS A 171 26.20 -5.71 11.80
N LEU A 172 25.60 -6.16 12.92
CA LEU A 172 26.27 -7.05 13.87
C LEU A 172 26.60 -8.42 13.27
N GLU A 173 25.79 -8.93 12.36
CA GLU A 173 26.05 -10.19 11.65
C GLU A 173 27.19 -10.02 10.63
N LEU A 174 27.22 -8.88 9.92
CA LEU A 174 28.28 -8.55 8.99
C LEU A 174 29.65 -8.41 9.68
N GLU A 175 29.72 -7.79 10.87
CA GLU A 175 30.97 -7.68 11.64
C GLU A 175 31.49 -9.03 12.17
N LYS A 176 30.65 -10.06 12.21
CA LYS A 176 31.03 -11.41 12.66
C LYS A 176 31.53 -12.32 11.54
N LEU A 177 31.35 -11.91 10.28
CA LEU A 177 31.83 -12.61 9.08
C LEU A 177 33.30 -12.27 8.79
#